data_AF-A0A9E2KKK1-F1
#
_entry.id   AF-A0A9E2KKK1-F1
#
_cell.length_a   1.000
_cell.length_b   1.000
_cell.length_c   1.000
_cell.angle_alpha   90.00
_cell.angle_beta   90.00
_cell.angle_gamma   90.00
#
_symmetry.space_group_name_H-M   'P 1'
#
loop_
_entity.id
_entity.type
_entity.pdbx_description
1 polymer ?
#
loop_
_entity_poly.entity_id
_entity_poly.type
_entity_poly.pdbx_seq_one_letter_code
_entity_poly.pdbx_strand_id
1 'polypeptide(L)'
;MGAGWLLSRFFETAYAHAHYVRNSMKVILLLGAAFLLLAVESWAKPVVPVSGLLAVVGMACTLKMGSIPFVSGRLSEKFGKLWLAAEVLLFVLVGAPVDIRYTLEAGAGAAAMILLALLFRAAGVLLCLLGTPLEGKERLFCVIAYLPKATVQAAIGSVPLALGLPCGPMVLSVAVLAILITAPLGALGMDLTYQRLLQKEAA
;
A
#
# COMPACT_ATOMS: atom_id res chain seq x y z
N MET A 1 -5.05 8.55 14.58
CA MET A 1 -4.75 9.99 14.68
C MET A 1 -4.24 10.39 16.07
N GLY A 2 -4.97 10.11 17.16
CA GLY A 2 -4.51 10.45 18.53
C GLY A 2 -3.13 9.90 18.90
N ALA A 3 -2.83 8.65 18.57
CA ALA A 3 -1.51 8.06 18.79
C ALA A 3 -0.37 8.80 18.07
N GLY A 4 -0.61 9.27 16.83
CA GLY A 4 0.40 10.01 16.06
C GLY A 4 0.60 11.44 16.55
N TRP A 5 -0.45 12.09 17.05
CA TRP A 5 -0.35 13.38 17.73
C TRP A 5 0.45 13.27 19.03
N LEU A 6 0.19 12.24 19.85
CA LEU A 6 0.96 11.96 21.08
C LEU A 6 2.44 11.67 20.80
N LEU A 7 2.72 10.84 19.81
CA LEU A 7 4.09 10.54 19.39
C LEU A 7 4.82 11.78 18.85
N SER A 8 4.15 12.63 18.07
CA SER A 8 4.72 13.89 17.59
C SER A 8 5.08 14.82 18.74
N ARG A 9 4.14 15.00 19.69
CA ARG A 9 4.36 15.79 20.91
C ARG A 9 5.50 15.23 21.76
N PHE A 10 5.60 13.91 21.92
CA PHE A 10 6.68 13.28 22.65
C PHE A 10 8.04 13.54 21.99
N PHE A 11 8.15 13.38 20.67
CA PHE A 11 9.39 13.65 19.95
C PHE A 11 9.80 15.12 19.98
N GLU A 12 8.85 16.05 19.88
CA GLU A 12 9.12 17.49 20.02
C GLU A 12 9.55 17.85 21.44
N THR A 13 8.85 17.32 22.46
CA THR A 13 9.16 17.60 23.87
C THR A 13 10.54 17.05 24.26
N ALA A 14 10.88 15.85 23.77
CA ALA A 14 12.19 15.24 23.98
C ALA A 14 13.31 16.02 23.26
N TYR A 15 13.02 16.57 22.08
CA TYR A 15 13.95 17.45 21.36
C TYR A 15 14.14 18.79 22.08
N ALA A 16 13.07 19.38 22.61
CA ALA A 16 13.09 20.63 23.38
C ALA A 16 13.89 20.51 24.70
N HIS A 17 13.95 19.33 25.31
CA HIS A 17 14.76 19.06 26.51
C HIS A 17 16.21 18.63 26.22
N ALA A 18 16.71 18.85 25.00
CA ALA A 18 18.08 18.50 24.57
C ALA A 18 18.46 17.01 24.71
N HIS A 19 17.51 16.12 24.98
CA HIS A 19 17.69 14.68 24.90
C HIS A 19 17.63 14.25 23.43
N TYR A 20 18.78 14.22 22.77
CA TYR A 20 18.91 13.71 21.41
C TYR A 20 18.52 12.22 21.34
N VAL A 21 17.23 11.95 21.14
CA VAL A 21 16.74 10.60 20.89
C VAL A 21 17.33 10.13 19.55
N ARG A 22 18.25 9.15 19.61
CA ARG A 22 18.88 8.55 18.43
C ARG A 22 17.82 8.16 17.40
N ASN A 23 18.09 8.43 16.13
CA ASN A 23 17.18 8.12 15.03
C ASN A 23 16.76 6.63 14.97
N SER A 24 17.51 5.70 15.56
CA SER A 24 17.11 4.29 15.63
C SER A 24 16.05 4.03 16.71
N MET A 25 16.12 4.76 17.83
CA MET A 25 15.11 4.68 18.89
C MET A 25 13.75 5.19 18.39
N LYS A 26 13.73 6.24 17.56
CA LYS A 26 12.50 6.76 16.94
C LYS A 26 11.80 5.69 16.08
N VAL A 27 12.57 4.92 15.31
CA VAL A 27 12.03 3.81 14.49
C VAL A 27 11.46 2.71 15.38
N ILE A 28 12.18 2.30 16.43
CA ILE A 28 11.73 1.25 17.35
C ILE A 28 10.43 1.67 18.06
N LEU A 29 10.35 2.91 18.55
CA LEU A 29 9.15 3.44 19.19
C LEU A 29 7.96 3.48 18.23
N LEU A 30 8.17 3.90 16.98
CA LEU A 30 7.11 3.92 15.97
C LEU A 30 6.63 2.52 15.60
N LEU A 31 7.56 1.58 15.45
CA LEU A 31 7.23 0.19 15.17
C LEU A 31 6.49 -0.46 16.36
N GLY A 32 6.95 -0.20 17.59
CA GLY A 32 6.30 -0.65 18.81
C GLY A 32 4.89 -0.08 18.97
N ALA A 33 4.70 1.21 18.67
CA ALA A 33 3.38 1.83 18.65
C ALA A 33 2.48 1.24 17.56
N ALA A 34 3.03 0.92 16.38
CA ALA A 34 2.27 0.27 15.33
C ALA A 34 1.78 -1.12 15.75
N PHE A 35 2.64 -1.94 16.36
CA PHE A 35 2.25 -3.23 16.90
C PHE A 35 1.24 -3.11 18.05
N LEU A 36 1.39 -2.10 18.91
CA LEU A 36 0.42 -1.83 19.99
C LEU A 36 -0.97 -1.49 19.42
N LEU A 37 -1.05 -0.68 18.35
CA LEU A 37 -2.32 -0.37 17.69
C LEU A 37 -2.98 -1.61 17.07
N LEU A 38 -2.19 -2.52 16.49
CA LEU A 38 -2.68 -3.82 16.00
C LEU A 38 -3.14 -4.74 17.15
N ALA A 39 -2.44 -4.74 18.28
CA ALA A 39 -2.85 -5.47 19.47
C ALA A 39 -4.16 -4.90 20.05
N VAL A 40 -4.30 -3.58 20.09
CA VAL A 40 -5.57 -2.95 20.52
C VAL A 40 -6.71 -3.33 19.59
N GLU A 41 -6.48 -3.43 18.27
CA GLU A 41 -7.50 -3.96 17.35
C GLU A 41 -7.94 -5.38 17.75
N SER A 42 -7.03 -6.30 18.03
CA SER A 42 -7.42 -7.68 18.36
C SER A 42 -8.23 -7.78 19.67
N TRP A 43 -7.97 -6.89 20.63
CA TRP A 43 -8.72 -6.81 21.89
C TRP A 43 -10.06 -6.08 21.74
N ALA A 44 -10.13 -5.09 20.84
CA ALA A 44 -11.32 -4.26 20.63
C ALA A 44 -12.31 -4.88 19.63
N LYS A 45 -11.90 -5.83 18.78
CA LYS A 45 -12.76 -6.57 17.85
C LYS A 45 -14.13 -7.04 18.41
N PRO A 46 -14.25 -7.56 19.64
CA PRO A 46 -15.55 -7.96 20.19
C PRO A 46 -16.50 -6.80 20.55
N VAL A 47 -16.01 -5.56 20.64
CA VAL A 47 -16.80 -4.40 21.08
C VAL A 47 -16.98 -3.37 19.96
N VAL A 48 -15.92 -3.08 19.19
CA VAL A 48 -15.92 -2.06 18.12
C VAL A 48 -15.08 -2.53 16.93
N PRO A 49 -15.59 -2.43 15.68
CA PRO A 49 -14.79 -2.67 14.49
C PRO A 49 -13.81 -1.52 14.26
N VAL A 50 -12.57 -1.67 14.75
CA VAL A 50 -11.48 -0.72 14.54
C VAL A 50 -10.41 -1.36 13.67
N SER A 51 -9.98 -0.70 12.59
CA SER A 51 -8.87 -1.17 11.76
C SER A 51 -7.53 -0.62 12.27
N GLY A 52 -6.68 -1.50 12.79
CA GLY A 52 -5.33 -1.19 13.27
C GLY A 52 -4.42 -0.72 12.14
N LEU A 53 -4.53 -1.30 10.94
CA LEU A 53 -3.77 -0.84 9.77
C LEU A 53 -4.10 0.61 9.41
N LEU A 54 -5.38 1.00 9.39
CA LEU A 54 -5.78 2.39 9.18
C LEU A 54 -5.31 3.30 10.31
N ALA A 55 -5.32 2.82 11.56
CA ALA A 55 -4.79 3.57 12.69
C ALA A 55 -3.28 3.85 12.55
N VAL A 56 -2.50 2.87 12.09
CA VAL A 56 -1.06 3.01 11.82
C VAL A 56 -0.79 3.99 10.66
N VAL A 57 -1.54 3.89 9.56
CA VAL A 57 -1.41 4.82 8.43
C VAL A 57 -1.77 6.25 8.86
N GLY A 58 -2.86 6.41 9.61
CA GLY A 58 -3.26 7.70 10.15
C GLY A 58 -2.22 8.27 11.11
N MET A 59 -1.64 7.44 11.98
CA MET A 59 -0.53 7.82 12.87
C MET A 59 0.67 8.32 12.07
N ALA A 60 1.13 7.57 11.07
CA ALA A 60 2.26 7.93 10.23
C ALA A 60 2.01 9.23 9.44
N CYS A 61 0.80 9.43 8.92
CA CYS A 61 0.40 10.66 8.24
C CYS A 61 0.45 11.86 9.19
N THR A 62 -0.17 11.75 10.37
CA THR A 62 -0.14 12.83 11.37
C THR A 62 1.28 13.16 11.85
N LEU A 63 2.15 12.15 11.95
CA LEU A 63 3.55 12.36 12.30
C LEU A 63 4.31 13.07 11.18
N LYS A 64 4.07 12.71 9.91
CA LYS A 64 4.67 13.39 8.76
C LYS A 64 4.24 14.85 8.66
N MET A 65 2.99 15.16 8.99
CA MET A 65 2.47 16.53 8.99
C MET A 65 2.96 17.36 10.19
N GLY A 66 3.08 16.73 11.37
CA GLY A 66 3.47 17.42 12.60
C GLY A 66 4.97 17.52 12.84
N SER A 67 5.79 16.68 12.21
CA SER A 67 7.25 16.68 12.39
C SER A 67 7.97 17.58 11.39
N ILE A 68 9.11 18.14 11.79
CA ILE A 68 10.02 18.86 10.89
C ILE A 68 10.46 17.98 9.69
N PRO A 69 10.57 18.56 8.47
CA PRO A 69 10.81 17.80 7.24
C PRO A 69 12.10 16.98 7.27
N PHE A 70 13.11 17.44 8.01
CA PHE A 70 14.37 16.72 8.22
C PHE A 70 14.15 15.39 8.98
N VAL A 71 13.33 15.37 10.03
CA VAL A 71 13.09 14.16 10.83
C VAL A 71 12.23 13.16 10.06
N SER A 72 11.16 13.62 9.39
CA SER A 72 10.32 12.76 8.56
C SER A 72 11.07 12.18 7.37
N GLY A 73 11.97 12.95 6.74
CA GLY A 73 12.82 12.46 5.65
C GLY A 73 13.75 11.35 6.10
N ARG A 74 14.50 11.56 7.19
CA ARG A 74 15.42 10.54 7.75
C ARG A 74 14.69 9.28 8.20
N LEU A 75 13.48 9.42 8.71
CA LEU A 75 12.64 8.30 9.09
C LEU A 75 12.17 7.51 7.85
N SER A 76 11.74 8.21 6.81
CA SER A 76 11.33 7.62 5.53
C SER A 76 12.48 6.84 4.88
N GLU A 77 13.71 7.36 4.88
CA GLU A 77 14.89 6.65 4.36
C GLU A 77 15.13 5.33 5.11
N LYS A 78 15.02 5.34 6.45
CA LYS A 78 15.20 4.13 7.26
C LYS A 78 14.11 3.09 7.01
N PHE A 79 12.85 3.51 6.94
CA PHE A 79 11.75 2.61 6.60
C PHE A 79 11.87 2.10 5.16
N GLY A 80 12.38 2.89 4.22
CA GLY A 80 12.67 2.44 2.85
C GLY A 80 13.71 1.31 2.80
N LYS A 81 14.78 1.42 3.62
CA LYS A 81 15.78 0.34 3.75
C LYS A 81 15.20 -0.92 4.37
N LEU A 82 14.34 -0.78 5.38
CA LEU A 82 13.63 -1.91 5.99
C LEU A 82 12.64 -2.55 4.99
N TRP A 83 11.96 -1.73 4.21
CA TRP A 83 11.00 -2.15 3.22
C TRP A 83 11.63 -3.04 2.15
N LEU A 84 12.85 -2.75 1.68
CA LEU A 84 13.55 -3.60 0.71
C LEU A 84 13.63 -5.07 1.14
N ALA A 85 13.95 -5.32 2.42
CA ALA A 85 13.98 -6.68 2.96
C ALA A 85 12.57 -7.27 3.12
N ALA A 86 11.62 -6.47 3.61
CA ALA A 86 10.23 -6.89 3.79
C ALA A 86 9.53 -7.20 2.46
N GLU A 87 9.84 -6.46 1.40
CA GLU A 87 9.27 -6.63 0.05
C GLU A 87 9.65 -7.99 -0.53
N VAL A 88 10.92 -8.37 -0.47
CA VAL A 88 11.39 -9.69 -0.91
C VAL A 88 10.70 -10.78 -0.12
N LEU A 89 10.64 -10.66 1.21
CA LEU A 89 9.96 -11.63 2.06
C LEU A 89 8.47 -11.73 1.72
N LEU A 90 7.78 -10.62 1.49
CA LEU A 90 6.36 -10.57 1.14
C LEU A 90 6.10 -11.32 -0.16
N PHE A 91 6.87 -11.04 -1.22
CA PHE A 91 6.68 -11.72 -2.51
C PHE A 91 7.03 -13.21 -2.44
N VAL A 92 8.06 -13.60 -1.69
CA VAL A 92 8.39 -15.02 -1.48
C VAL A 92 7.28 -15.74 -0.71
N LEU A 93 6.77 -15.15 0.37
CA LEU A 93 5.72 -15.76 1.19
C LEU A 93 4.37 -15.82 0.47
N VAL A 94 4.06 -14.83 -0.37
CA VAL A 94 2.83 -14.84 -1.19
C VAL A 94 2.96 -15.83 -2.35
N GLY A 95 4.16 -16.00 -2.91
CA GLY A 95 4.43 -16.95 -3.99
C GLY A 95 4.50 -18.41 -3.55
N ALA A 96 4.96 -18.70 -2.33
CA ALA A 96 5.15 -20.08 -1.85
C ALA A 96 3.86 -20.95 -1.82
N PRO A 97 2.69 -20.44 -1.40
CA PRO A 97 1.43 -21.21 -1.43
C PRO A 97 0.72 -21.21 -2.79
N VAL A 98 1.29 -20.61 -3.84
CA VAL A 98 0.66 -20.56 -5.16
C VAL A 98 0.75 -21.92 -5.84
N ASP A 99 -0.41 -22.50 -6.14
CA ASP A 99 -0.50 -23.72 -6.93
C ASP A 99 -0.82 -23.36 -8.40
N ILE A 100 0.11 -23.73 -9.28
CA ILE A 100 0.10 -23.43 -10.71
C ILE A 100 -1.02 -24.20 -11.43
N ARG A 101 -1.44 -25.37 -10.93
CA ARG A 101 -2.51 -26.16 -11.56
C ARG A 101 -3.83 -25.39 -11.58
N TYR A 102 -4.19 -24.77 -10.46
CA TYR A 102 -5.39 -23.93 -10.37
C TYR A 102 -5.28 -22.67 -11.24
N THR A 103 -4.07 -22.10 -11.37
CA THR A 103 -3.82 -20.93 -12.23
C THR A 103 -4.02 -21.25 -13.71
N LEU A 104 -3.64 -22.45 -14.17
CA LEU A 104 -3.80 -22.86 -15.56
C LEU A 104 -5.25 -23.24 -15.88
N GLU A 105 -5.92 -23.96 -14.98
CA GLU A 105 -7.30 -24.43 -15.19
C GLU A 105 -8.31 -23.28 -15.13
N ALA A 106 -8.09 -22.30 -14.24
CA ALA A 106 -8.90 -21.09 -14.15
C ALA A 106 -8.40 -19.95 -15.07
N GLY A 107 -7.25 -20.11 -15.73
CA GLY A 107 -6.45 -19.00 -16.28
C GLY A 107 -7.19 -18.08 -17.24
N ALA A 108 -7.98 -18.64 -18.16
CA ALA A 108 -8.75 -17.85 -19.12
C ALA A 108 -9.89 -17.07 -18.46
N GLY A 109 -10.64 -17.71 -17.55
CA GLY A 109 -11.72 -17.07 -16.79
C GLY A 109 -11.20 -16.02 -15.82
N ALA A 110 -10.07 -16.29 -15.16
CA ALA A 110 -9.38 -15.35 -14.27
C ALA A 110 -8.86 -14.14 -15.04
N ALA A 111 -8.25 -14.33 -16.21
CA ALA A 111 -7.79 -13.23 -17.06
C ALA A 111 -8.96 -12.34 -17.52
N ALA A 112 -10.08 -12.93 -17.94
CA ALA A 112 -11.28 -12.19 -18.30
C ALA A 112 -11.84 -11.38 -17.12
N MET A 113 -11.89 -11.97 -15.92
CA MET A 113 -12.30 -11.30 -14.69
C MET A 113 -11.38 -10.12 -14.34
N ILE A 114 -10.06 -10.28 -14.47
CA ILE A 114 -9.08 -9.21 -14.23
C ILE A 114 -9.30 -8.07 -15.22
N LEU A 115 -9.43 -8.37 -16.52
CA LEU A 115 -9.69 -7.36 -17.56
C LEU A 115 -10.99 -6.60 -17.29
N LEU A 116 -12.06 -7.31 -16.94
CA LEU A 116 -13.34 -6.68 -16.59
C LEU A 116 -13.20 -5.76 -15.37
N ALA A 117 -12.53 -6.22 -14.31
CA ALA A 117 -12.29 -5.42 -13.11
C ALA A 117 -11.46 -4.17 -13.40
N LEU A 118 -10.46 -4.26 -14.29
CA LEU A 118 -9.66 -3.13 -14.76
C LEU A 118 -10.50 -2.11 -15.53
N LEU A 119 -11.42 -2.57 -16.39
CA LEU A 119 -12.34 -1.69 -17.12
C LEU A 119 -13.26 -0.92 -16.16
N PHE A 120 -13.86 -1.60 -15.18
CA PHE A 120 -14.67 -0.94 -14.15
C PHE A 120 -13.87 0.09 -13.35
N ARG A 121 -12.63 -0.25 -12.98
CA ARG A 121 -11.73 0.67 -12.27
C ARG A 121 -11.38 1.89 -13.14
N ALA A 122 -11.08 1.68 -14.42
CA ALA A 122 -10.79 2.76 -15.37
C ALA A 122 -12.01 3.69 -15.52
N ALA A 123 -13.21 3.11 -15.68
CA ALA A 123 -14.45 3.89 -15.72
C ALA A 123 -14.66 4.69 -14.43
N GLY A 124 -14.45 4.07 -13.26
CA GLY A 124 -14.55 4.74 -11.96
C GLY A 124 -13.57 5.92 -11.82
N VAL A 125 -12.31 5.74 -12.24
CA VAL A 125 -11.32 6.82 -12.26
C VAL A 125 -11.77 7.94 -13.21
N LEU A 126 -12.21 7.61 -14.43
CA LEU A 126 -12.70 8.62 -15.37
C LEU A 126 -13.89 9.40 -14.81
N LEU A 127 -14.85 8.72 -14.17
CA LEU A 127 -15.98 9.35 -13.49
C LEU A 127 -15.52 10.31 -12.39
N CYS A 128 -14.57 9.89 -11.54
CA CYS A 128 -14.00 10.76 -10.50
C CYS A 128 -13.26 11.99 -11.07
N LEU A 129 -12.79 11.92 -12.33
CA LEU A 129 -12.05 13.00 -12.98
C LEU A 129 -12.94 13.91 -13.86
N LEU A 130 -14.22 13.60 -14.07
CA LEU A 130 -15.11 14.38 -14.95
C LEU A 130 -15.25 15.86 -14.54
N GLY A 131 -15.07 16.18 -13.26
CA GLY A 131 -15.13 17.54 -12.73
C GLY A 131 -13.78 18.22 -12.47
N THR A 132 -12.66 17.59 -12.87
CA THR A 132 -11.31 18.13 -12.61
C THR A 132 -10.74 18.89 -13.81
N PRO A 133 -9.87 19.89 -13.59
CA PRO A 133 -9.24 20.70 -14.65
C PRO A 133 -8.18 19.93 -15.48
N LEU A 134 -8.10 18.60 -15.32
CA LEU A 134 -7.10 17.75 -15.99
C LEU A 134 -7.43 17.57 -17.47
N GLU A 135 -6.42 17.66 -18.32
CA GLU A 135 -6.54 17.37 -19.75
C GLU A 135 -6.86 15.89 -19.99
N GLY A 136 -7.46 15.56 -21.15
CA GLY A 136 -7.74 14.17 -21.52
C GLY A 136 -6.50 13.26 -21.50
N LYS A 137 -5.31 13.83 -21.75
CA LYS A 137 -4.03 13.12 -21.67
C LYS A 137 -3.65 12.78 -20.23
N GLU A 138 -3.80 13.73 -19.31
CA GLU A 138 -3.53 13.52 -17.89
C GLU A 138 -4.54 12.55 -17.28
N ARG A 139 -5.81 12.60 -17.69
CA ARG A 139 -6.83 11.64 -17.29
C ARG A 139 -6.46 10.21 -17.70
N LEU A 140 -5.96 10.03 -18.92
CA LEU A 140 -5.46 8.72 -19.38
C LEU A 140 -4.22 8.27 -18.60
N PHE A 141 -3.27 9.18 -18.32
CA PHE A 141 -2.13 8.89 -17.46
C PHE A 141 -2.58 8.49 -16.05
N CYS A 142 -3.57 9.17 -15.47
CA CYS A 142 -4.16 8.79 -14.18
C CYS A 142 -4.75 7.38 -14.24
N VAL A 143 -5.53 7.04 -15.27
CA VAL A 143 -6.08 5.67 -15.43
C VAL A 143 -4.94 4.65 -15.47
N ILE A 144 -3.87 4.92 -16.22
CA ILE A 144 -2.69 4.03 -16.30
C ILE A 144 -1.97 3.95 -14.95
N ALA A 145 -1.80 5.06 -14.25
CA ALA A 145 -1.13 5.13 -12.95
C ALA A 145 -1.91 4.41 -11.84
N TYR A 146 -3.23 4.34 -11.99
CA TYR A 146 -4.15 3.63 -11.10
C TYR A 146 -4.24 2.13 -11.37
N LEU A 147 -3.56 1.58 -12.39
CA LEU A 147 -3.46 0.13 -12.56
C LEU A 147 -2.98 -0.53 -11.25
N PRO A 148 -3.47 -1.74 -10.95
CA PRO A 148 -3.30 -2.37 -9.65
C PRO A 148 -1.85 -2.44 -9.21
N LYS A 149 -1.59 -1.93 -8.00
CA LYS A 149 -0.28 -2.04 -7.34
C LYS A 149 -0.23 -3.35 -6.56
N ALA A 150 0.81 -4.13 -6.84
CA ALA A 150 0.95 -5.53 -6.48
C ALA A 150 0.82 -5.84 -4.97
N THR A 151 1.30 -4.96 -4.12
CA THR A 151 1.59 -5.26 -2.71
C THR A 151 0.35 -5.42 -1.85
N VAL A 152 -0.67 -4.56 -2.05
CA VAL A 152 -1.93 -4.66 -1.30
C VAL A 152 -2.74 -5.87 -1.77
N GLN A 153 -2.68 -6.18 -3.07
CA GLN A 153 -3.35 -7.37 -3.61
C GLN A 153 -2.75 -8.66 -3.08
N ALA A 154 -1.42 -8.72 -2.98
CA ALA A 154 -0.69 -9.84 -2.40
C ALA A 154 -1.07 -10.08 -0.92
N ALA A 155 -1.21 -9.00 -0.15
CA ALA A 155 -1.60 -9.07 1.26
C ALA A 155 -3.07 -9.46 1.47
N ILE A 156 -3.99 -8.94 0.65
CA ILE A 156 -5.43 -9.24 0.78
C ILE A 156 -5.75 -10.63 0.21
N GLY A 157 -5.08 -11.03 -0.88
CA GLY A 157 -5.30 -12.32 -1.54
C GLY A 157 -4.97 -13.54 -0.66
N SER A 158 -4.09 -13.39 0.34
CA SER A 158 -3.74 -14.46 1.29
C SER A 158 -4.70 -14.57 2.49
N VAL A 159 -5.61 -13.59 2.69
CA VAL A 159 -6.53 -13.60 3.85
C VAL A 159 -7.49 -14.80 3.81
N PRO A 160 -8.16 -15.14 2.70
CA PRO A 160 -9.05 -16.30 2.67
C PRO A 160 -8.32 -17.63 2.94
N LEU A 161 -7.06 -17.73 2.50
CA LEU A 161 -6.22 -18.89 2.77
C LEU A 161 -5.87 -18.98 4.27
N ALA A 162 -5.51 -17.86 4.91
CA ALA A 162 -5.22 -17.81 6.34
C ALA A 162 -6.46 -18.11 7.21
N LEU A 163 -7.66 -17.84 6.71
CA LEU A 163 -8.93 -18.18 7.36
C LEU A 163 -9.37 -19.64 7.13
N GLY A 164 -8.61 -20.43 6.36
CA GLY A 164 -8.92 -21.83 6.09
C GLY A 164 -10.11 -22.04 5.15
N LEU A 165 -10.47 -21.05 4.34
CA LEU A 165 -11.59 -21.18 3.39
C LEU A 165 -11.18 -22.07 2.20
N PRO A 166 -12.08 -22.94 1.70
CA PRO A 166 -11.79 -23.84 0.58
C PRO A 166 -11.47 -23.09 -0.73
N CYS A 167 -11.95 -21.86 -0.89
CA CYS A 167 -11.62 -21.00 -2.03
C CYS A 167 -10.27 -20.25 -1.87
N GLY A 168 -9.59 -20.40 -0.73
CA GLY A 168 -8.36 -19.67 -0.40
C GLY A 168 -7.25 -19.80 -1.43
N PRO A 169 -6.83 -21.02 -1.82
CA PRO A 169 -5.81 -21.22 -2.84
C PRO A 169 -6.20 -20.63 -4.20
N MET A 170 -7.48 -20.73 -4.59
CA MET A 170 -7.97 -20.17 -5.85
C MET A 170 -7.89 -18.64 -5.85
N VAL A 171 -8.34 -17.97 -4.77
CA VAL A 171 -8.28 -16.50 -4.66
C VAL A 171 -6.83 -16.01 -4.65
N LEU A 172 -5.95 -16.70 -3.92
CA LEU A 172 -4.53 -16.38 -3.88
C LEU A 172 -3.89 -16.52 -5.27
N SER A 173 -4.12 -17.64 -5.97
CA SER A 173 -3.58 -17.88 -7.31
C SER A 173 -4.07 -16.84 -8.33
N VAL A 174 -5.34 -16.45 -8.29
CA VAL A 174 -5.88 -15.38 -9.15
C VAL A 174 -5.28 -14.02 -8.80
N ALA A 175 -5.08 -13.71 -7.52
CA ALA A 175 -4.43 -12.48 -7.09
C ALA A 175 -2.98 -12.39 -7.59
N VAL A 176 -2.23 -13.50 -7.54
CA VAL A 176 -0.85 -13.55 -8.06
C VAL A 176 -0.81 -13.48 -9.57
N LEU A 177 -1.73 -14.13 -10.28
CA LEU A 177 -1.86 -13.99 -11.73
C LEU A 177 -2.16 -12.53 -12.15
N ALA A 178 -3.05 -11.86 -11.40
CA ALA A 178 -3.32 -10.44 -11.61
C ALA A 178 -2.06 -9.61 -11.44
N ILE A 179 -1.28 -9.83 -10.37
CA ILE A 179 -0.01 -9.13 -10.12
C ILE A 179 0.96 -9.34 -11.29
N LEU A 180 1.14 -10.59 -11.73
CA LEU A 180 2.08 -10.96 -12.79
C LEU A 180 1.73 -10.28 -14.13
N ILE A 181 0.45 -10.09 -14.41
CA ILE A 181 -0.02 -9.45 -15.65
C ILE A 181 -0.02 -7.92 -15.50
N THR A 182 -0.57 -7.38 -14.42
CA THR A 182 -0.83 -5.94 -14.30
C THR A 182 0.38 -5.13 -13.86
N ALA A 183 1.33 -5.71 -13.13
CA ALA A 183 2.57 -5.02 -12.76
C ALA A 183 3.45 -4.64 -13.97
N PRO A 184 3.81 -5.56 -14.89
CA PRO A 184 4.60 -5.19 -16.07
C PRO A 184 3.80 -4.31 -17.04
N LEU A 185 2.52 -4.57 -17.25
CA LEU A 185 1.68 -3.72 -18.10
C LEU A 185 1.55 -2.31 -17.55
N GLY A 186 1.40 -2.15 -16.22
CA GLY A 186 1.36 -0.86 -15.55
C GLY A 186 2.69 -0.12 -15.65
N ALA A 187 3.81 -0.80 -15.39
CA ALA A 187 5.16 -0.22 -15.49
C ALA A 187 5.47 0.25 -16.92
N LEU A 188 5.30 -0.63 -17.92
CA LEU A 188 5.49 -0.28 -19.33
C LEU A 188 4.54 0.84 -19.77
N GLY A 189 3.28 0.79 -19.33
CA GLY A 189 2.31 1.84 -19.57
C GLY A 189 2.79 3.19 -19.04
N MET A 190 3.24 3.25 -17.79
CA MET A 190 3.75 4.48 -17.18
C MET A 190 5.02 4.98 -17.88
N ASP A 191 6.00 4.11 -18.15
CA ASP A 191 7.27 4.52 -18.76
C ASP A 191 7.09 5.09 -20.17
N LEU A 192 6.21 4.48 -20.98
CA LEU A 192 5.92 4.95 -22.35
C LEU A 192 5.05 6.21 -22.39
N THR A 193 4.18 6.40 -21.39
CA THR A 193 3.20 7.50 -21.38
C THR A 193 3.64 8.71 -20.56
N TYR A 194 4.55 8.56 -19.60
CA TYR A 194 5.00 9.65 -18.74
C TYR A 194 5.52 10.85 -19.56
N GLN A 195 6.40 10.62 -20.55
CA GLN A 195 6.96 11.72 -21.35
C GLN A 195 5.99 12.31 -22.37
N ARG A 196 4.95 11.56 -22.78
CA ARG A 196 4.03 11.95 -23.85
C ARG A 196 2.72 12.58 -23.34
N LEU A 197 2.29 12.20 -22.14
CA LEU A 197 1.00 12.58 -21.58
C LEU A 197 1.10 13.57 -20.41
N LEU A 198 2.26 13.70 -19.76
CA LEU A 198 2.47 14.74 -18.75
C LEU A 198 3.17 15.94 -19.40
N GLN A 199 2.58 17.12 -19.25
CA GLN A 199 3.31 18.36 -19.49
C GLN A 199 4.34 18.56 -18.36
N LYS A 200 5.58 18.87 -18.72
CA LYS A 200 6.51 19.43 -17.73
C LYS A 200 6.01 20.83 -17.40
N GLU A 201 5.64 21.06 -16.14
CA GLU A 201 5.54 22.41 -15.61
C GLU A 201 6.92 23.06 -15.79
N ALA A 202 7.01 24.04 -16.69
CA ALA A 202 8.20 24.86 -16.81
C ALA A 202 8.26 25.72 -15.54
N ALA A 203 9.22 25.40 -14.66
CA ALA A 203 9.51 26.17 -13.46
C ALA A 203 9.97 27.59 -13.80
#